data_AF-A0A812XL31-F1
#
_entry.id   AF-A0A812XL31-F1
#
_cell.length_a   1.000
_cell.length_b   1.000
_cell.length_c   1.000
_cell.angle_alpha   90.00
_cell.angle_beta   90.00
_cell.angle_gamma   90.00
#
_symmetry.space_group_name_H-M   'P 1'
#
loop_
_entity.id
_entity.type
_entity.pdbx_description
1 polymer ?
#
loop_
_entity_poly.entity_id
_entity_poly.type
_entity_poly.pdbx_seq_one_letter_code
_entity_poly.pdbx_strand_id
1 'polypeptide(L)'
;VNLEAVDIVLADSIVPVLRCRAELPKPGLVMYKQKEPNVLTVHIKDYTLEVQSLNPQTAVWEPFLERFRMGLEVERRTRGEDRDTHVIISGHEPVLVNVTPSTVKRLKYIMPLFIESVTSSRLMGAE
;
A
#
# COMPACT_ATOMS: atom_id res chain seq x y z
N VAL A 1 -7.04 19.33 2.51
CA VAL A 1 -5.85 18.73 3.16
C VAL A 1 -5.09 17.97 2.09
N ASN A 2 -3.90 18.42 1.70
CA ASN A 2 -3.03 17.64 0.81
C ASN A 2 -2.26 16.64 1.68
N LEU A 3 -2.57 15.35 1.54
CA LEU A 3 -1.83 14.28 2.20
C LEU A 3 -0.64 13.92 1.31
N GLU A 4 0.58 14.21 1.79
CA GLU A 4 1.81 13.92 1.03
C GLU A 4 2.30 12.49 1.22
N ALA A 5 2.05 11.91 2.40
CA ALA A 5 2.38 10.53 2.70
C ALA A 5 1.43 9.97 3.76
N VAL A 6 1.32 8.65 3.78
CA VAL A 6 0.69 7.87 4.84
C VAL A 6 1.79 7.04 5.50
N ASP A 7 2.06 7.33 6.77
CA ASP A 7 2.96 6.53 7.62
C ASP A 7 2.11 5.65 8.55
N ILE A 8 2.33 4.33 8.49
CA ILE A 8 1.70 3.35 9.37
C ILE A 8 2.81 2.67 10.17
N VAL A 9 2.72 2.71 11.50
CA VAL A 9 3.65 2.03 12.39
C VAL A 9 2.88 0.96 13.15
N LEU A 10 3.33 -0.29 13.02
CA LEU A 10 2.83 -1.42 13.80
C LEU A 10 3.79 -1.67 14.95
N ALA A 11 3.26 -1.64 16.18
CA ALA A 11 4.03 -1.82 17.40
C ALA A 11 3.46 -2.98 18.23
N ASP A 12 4.35 -3.72 18.89
CA ASP A 12 3.99 -4.68 19.92
C ASP A 12 3.98 -3.94 21.27
N SER A 13 2.82 -3.38 21.60
CA SER A 13 2.43 -2.65 22.84
C SER A 13 3.27 -1.44 23.28
N ILE A 14 4.59 -1.45 23.06
CA ILE A 14 5.58 -0.44 23.45
C ILE A 14 6.65 -0.26 22.36
N VAL A 15 7.02 -1.31 21.62
CA VAL A 15 8.14 -1.26 20.67
C VAL A 15 7.63 -1.32 19.22
N PRO A 16 8.01 -0.36 18.36
CA PRO A 16 7.64 -0.41 16.95
C PRO A 16 8.34 -1.59 16.26
N VAL A 17 7.58 -2.39 15.52
CA VAL A 17 8.02 -3.62 14.88
C VAL A 17 8.15 -3.40 13.37
N LEU A 18 7.15 -2.78 12.77
CA LEU A 18 7.12 -2.47 11.34
C LEU A 18 6.76 -1.01 11.13
N ARG A 19 7.40 -0.41 10.13
CA ARG A 19 7.04 0.88 9.59
C ARG A 19 6.73 0.72 8.12
N CYS A 20 5.53 1.08 7.72
CA CYS A 20 5.10 1.15 6.33
C CYS A 20 4.93 2.62 5.98
N ARG A 21 5.61 3.08 4.94
CA ARG A 21 5.43 4.44 4.43
C ARG A 21 5.02 4.38 2.97
N ALA A 22 3.93 5.07 2.71
CA ALA A 22 3.27 5.17 1.43
C ALA A 22 3.27 6.64 1.01
N GLU A 23 4.16 7.02 0.11
CA GLU A 23 4.16 8.39 -0.43
C GLU A 23 3.06 8.52 -1.45
N LEU A 24 2.13 9.44 -1.17
CA LEU A 24 1.01 9.69 -2.06
C LEU A 24 1.50 10.54 -3.24
N PRO A 25 0.90 10.33 -4.42
CA PRO A 25 1.24 11.12 -5.58
C PRO A 25 0.95 12.59 -5.29
N LYS A 26 1.88 13.47 -5.66
CA LYS A 26 1.61 14.91 -5.65
C LYS A 26 0.37 15.20 -6.52
N PRO A 27 -0.45 16.20 -6.18
CA PRO A 27 -1.64 16.53 -6.94
C PRO A 27 -1.26 16.88 -8.39
N GLY A 28 -1.43 15.90 -9.27
CA GLY A 28 -1.07 15.92 -10.69
C GLY A 28 -1.77 14.78 -11.42
N LEU A 29 -2.98 14.44 -10.97
CA LEU A 29 -3.79 13.34 -11.46
C LEU A 29 -4.18 13.63 -12.91
N VAL A 30 -3.56 12.92 -13.85
CA VAL A 30 -3.83 13.12 -15.28
C VAL A 30 -5.04 12.27 -15.64
N MET A 31 -6.19 12.93 -15.74
CA MET A 31 -7.41 12.31 -16.24
C MET A 31 -7.44 12.43 -17.75
N TYR A 32 -7.47 11.30 -18.45
CA TYR A 32 -7.72 11.30 -19.89
C TYR A 32 -9.18 10.92 -20.11
N LYS A 33 -9.96 11.85 -20.68
CA LYS A 33 -11.28 11.54 -21.22
C LYS A 33 -11.07 11.01 -22.63
N GLN A 34 -11.07 9.70 -22.80
CA GLN A 34 -10.98 9.10 -24.12
C GLN A 34 -12.34 9.21 -24.84
N LYS A 35 -12.31 9.59 -26.13
CA LYS A 35 -13.50 9.57 -26.99
C LYS A 35 -13.69 8.13 -27.49
N GLU A 36 -14.80 7.54 -27.03
CA GLU A 36 -15.40 6.24 -27.41
C GLU A 36 -14.83 4.94 -26.76
N PRO A 37 -15.68 4.09 -26.16
CA PRO A 37 -16.93 4.35 -25.45
C PRO A 37 -16.65 4.50 -23.94
N ASN A 38 -16.75 5.73 -23.42
CA ASN A 38 -16.79 6.06 -21.99
C ASN A 38 -15.72 5.41 -21.09
N VAL A 39 -14.50 5.26 -21.60
CA VAL A 39 -13.36 4.85 -20.79
C VAL A 39 -12.78 6.08 -20.10
N LEU A 40 -13.05 6.20 -18.79
CA LEU A 40 -12.30 7.10 -17.94
C LEU A 40 -11.06 6.34 -17.48
N THR A 41 -9.90 6.76 -17.97
CA THR A 41 -8.62 6.27 -17.49
C THR A 41 -7.99 7.32 -16.60
N VAL A 42 -7.83 6.97 -15.33
CA VAL A 42 -7.06 7.75 -14.37
C VAL A 42 -5.71 7.11 -14.24
N HIS A 43 -4.66 7.83 -14.64
CA HIS A 43 -3.29 7.41 -14.39
C HIS A 43 -2.72 8.20 -13.22
N ILE A 44 -2.28 7.47 -12.23
CA ILE A 44 -1.52 7.98 -11.10
C ILE A 44 -0.11 7.42 -11.26
N LYS A 45 0.84 8.31 -11.59
CA LYS A 45 2.25 7.97 -11.69
C LYS A 45 2.95 8.25 -10.37
N ASP A 46 3.91 7.39 -10.04
CA ASP A 46 4.91 7.60 -8.99
C ASP A 46 4.37 7.62 -7.56
N TYR A 47 3.65 6.57 -7.17
CA TYR A 47 3.49 6.23 -5.76
C TYR A 47 4.70 5.40 -5.31
N THR A 48 5.17 5.63 -4.08
CA THR A 48 6.26 4.81 -3.51
C THR A 48 5.84 4.12 -2.23
N LEU A 49 6.09 2.82 -2.16
CA LEU A 49 5.91 2.01 -0.97
C LEU A 49 7.27 1.60 -0.41
N GLU A 50 7.47 1.83 0.87
CA GLU A 50 8.59 1.26 1.61
C GLU A 50 8.09 0.60 2.89
N VAL A 51 8.69 -0.54 3.24
CA VAL A 51 8.41 -1.23 4.50
C VAL A 51 9.73 -1.51 5.19
N GLN A 52 9.81 -1.11 6.45
CA GLN A 52 10.97 -1.29 7.30
C GLN A 52 10.59 -2.13 8.52
N SER A 53 11.52 -2.96 8.95
CA SER A 53 11.43 -3.80 10.14
C SER A 53 12.49 -3.35 11.14
N LEU A 54 12.12 -3.17 12.40
CA LEU A 54 13.10 -2.81 13.43
C LEU A 54 13.92 -4.04 13.82
N ASN A 55 15.24 -3.96 13.72
CA ASN A 55 16.14 -4.97 14.28
C ASN A 55 16.33 -4.70 15.79
N PRO A 56 15.96 -5.63 16.69
CA PRO A 56 16.05 -5.43 18.13
C PRO A 56 17.49 -5.44 18.66
N GLN A 57 18.42 -6.10 17.98
CA GLN A 57 19.79 -6.27 18.46
C GLN A 57 20.61 -5.00 18.21
N THR A 58 20.35 -4.34 17.09
CA THR A 58 21.07 -3.13 16.67
C THR A 58 20.25 -1.86 16.90
N ALA A 59 18.94 -1.97 17.18
CA ALA A 59 17.99 -0.87 17.22
C ALA A 59 17.92 -0.05 15.90
N VAL A 60 18.27 -0.67 14.78
CA VAL A 60 18.29 -0.06 13.44
C VAL A 60 17.08 -0.52 12.63
N TRP A 61 16.51 0.40 11.85
CA TRP A 61 15.49 0.09 10.85
C TRP A 61 16.12 -0.55 9.62
N GLU A 62 15.74 -1.80 9.34
CA GLU A 62 16.18 -2.55 8.18
C GLU A 62 15.07 -2.50 7.12
N PRO A 63 15.38 -2.23 5.84
CA PRO A 63 14.37 -2.33 4.78
C PRO A 63 13.93 -3.79 4.69
N PHE A 64 12.62 -4.04 4.79
CA PHE A 64 12.00 -5.31 4.41
C PHE A 64 11.56 -5.26 2.96
N LEU A 65 10.93 -4.15 2.56
CA LEU A 65 10.63 -3.79 1.19
C LEU A 65 11.33 -2.46 0.91
N GLU A 66 12.28 -2.47 -0.02
CA GLU A 66 12.90 -1.22 -0.46
C GLU A 66 11.90 -0.34 -1.19
N ARG A 67 12.21 0.95 -1.30
CA ARG A 67 11.33 1.95 -1.92
C ARG A 67 10.95 1.54 -3.34
N PHE A 68 9.74 1.01 -3.47
CA PHE A 68 9.22 0.47 -4.72
C PHE A 68 8.30 1.48 -5.38
N ARG A 69 8.64 1.87 -6.61
CA ARG A 69 7.82 2.78 -7.43
C ARG A 69 6.76 2.02 -8.19
N MET A 70 5.52 2.42 -8.01
CA MET A 70 4.37 1.86 -8.71
C MET A 70 3.48 2.94 -9.32
N GLY A 71 2.73 2.52 -10.33
CA GLY A 71 1.63 3.26 -10.94
C GLY A 71 0.30 2.62 -10.57
N LEU A 72 -0.75 3.45 -10.53
CA LEU A 72 -2.13 3.00 -10.45
C LEU A 72 -2.86 3.51 -11.70
N GLU A 73 -3.49 2.60 -12.41
CA GLU A 73 -4.37 2.90 -13.52
C GLU A 73 -5.77 2.41 -13.19
N VAL A 74 -6.75 3.31 -13.24
CA VAL A 74 -8.16 2.96 -13.07
C VAL A 74 -8.85 3.17 -14.40
N GLU A 75 -9.31 2.08 -14.99
CA GLU A 75 -10.04 2.05 -16.24
C GLU A 75 -11.51 1.71 -15.96
N ARG A 76 -12.43 2.63 -16.26
CA ARG A 76 -13.86 2.36 -16.16
C ARG A 76 -14.42 2.01 -17.53
N ARG A 77 -14.94 0.81 -17.72
CA ARG A 77 -15.61 0.39 -18.96
C ARG A 77 -17.11 0.34 -18.75
N THR A 78 -17.87 0.86 -19.72
CA THR A 78 -19.33 0.64 -19.77
C THR A 78 -19.64 -0.38 -20.84
N ARG A 79 -20.34 -1.46 -20.46
CA ARG A 79 -20.84 -2.48 -21.39
C ARG A 79 -22.36 -2.56 -21.27
N GLY A 80 -23.08 -1.76 -22.06
CA GLY A 80 -24.53 -1.62 -21.91
C GLY A 80 -24.89 -0.79 -20.67
N GLU A 81 -25.73 -1.34 -19.78
CA GLU A 81 -26.07 -0.70 -18.49
C GLU A 81 -25.03 -0.94 -17.39
N ASP A 82 -24.16 -1.95 -17.55
CA ASP A 82 -23.14 -2.30 -16.57
C ASP A 82 -21.89 -1.42 -16.65
N ARG A 83 -21.34 -1.11 -15.47
CA ARG A 83 -20.16 -0.28 -15.26
C ARG A 83 -19.06 -1.11 -14.59
N ASP A 84 -18.15 -1.63 -15.38
CA ASP A 84 -16.97 -2.35 -14.89
C ASP A 84 -15.87 -1.35 -14.54
N THR A 85 -15.28 -1.51 -13.36
CA THR A 85 -14.11 -0.72 -12.94
C THR A 85 -12.91 -1.64 -12.81
N HIS A 86 -11.95 -1.47 -13.70
CA HIS A 86 -10.68 -2.18 -13.69
C HIS A 86 -9.65 -1.32 -12.96
N VAL A 87 -9.00 -1.89 -11.96
CA VAL A 87 -7.91 -1.25 -11.22
C VAL A 87 -6.64 -2.05 -11.52
N ILE A 88 -5.69 -1.41 -12.20
CA ILE A 88 -4.41 -1.98 -12.60
C ILE A 88 -3.32 -1.33 -11.76
N ILE A 89 -2.52 -2.14 -11.07
CA ILE A 89 -1.35 -1.69 -10.32
C ILE A 89 -0.12 -2.15 -11.09
N SER A 90 0.74 -1.22 -11.50
CA SER A 90 1.96 -1.49 -12.26
C SER A 90 3.21 -1.20 -11.43
N GLY A 91 4.20 -2.08 -11.47
CA GLY A 91 5.53 -1.80 -10.94
C GLY A 91 6.42 -1.17 -12.00
N HIS A 92 7.13 -0.09 -11.67
CA HIS A 92 8.05 0.57 -12.59
C HIS A 92 9.50 0.10 -12.42
N GLU A 93 9.81 -0.55 -11.30
CA GLU A 93 11.15 -1.02 -10.92
C GLU A 93 11.07 -2.43 -10.31
N PRO A 94 12.17 -3.21 -10.25
CA PRO A 94 12.16 -4.49 -9.55
C PRO A 94 11.79 -4.31 -8.07
N VAL A 95 10.94 -5.22 -7.57
CA VAL A 95 10.60 -5.28 -6.15
C VAL A 95 11.76 -5.94 -5.40
N LEU A 96 12.47 -5.16 -4.58
CA LEU A 96 13.54 -5.68 -3.73
C LEU A 96 12.99 -5.97 -2.34
N VAL A 97 13.01 -7.26 -1.97
CA VAL A 97 12.56 -7.75 -0.67
C VAL A 97 13.75 -8.32 0.09
N ASN A 98 14.04 -7.72 1.23
CA ASN A 98 15.15 -8.13 2.10
C ASN A 98 14.60 -9.00 3.24
N VAL A 99 14.72 -10.32 3.07
CA VAL A 99 14.19 -11.30 4.01
C VAL A 99 15.28 -11.76 4.96
N THR A 100 15.31 -11.20 6.17
CA THR A 100 16.18 -11.67 7.25
C THR A 100 15.41 -12.61 8.19
N PRO A 101 16.06 -13.61 8.84
CA PRO A 101 15.39 -14.50 9.79
C PRO A 101 14.71 -13.76 10.95
N SER A 102 15.29 -12.64 11.39
CA SER A 102 14.70 -11.74 12.39
C SER A 102 13.40 -11.11 11.88
N THR A 103 13.38 -10.63 10.64
CA THR A 103 12.20 -10.02 10.02
C THR A 103 11.07 -11.04 9.82
N VAL A 104 11.38 -12.25 9.38
CA VAL A 104 10.37 -13.31 9.23
C VAL A 104 9.71 -13.67 10.56
N LYS A 105 10.50 -13.83 11.64
CA LYS A 105 9.98 -14.12 12.98
C LYS A 105 9.03 -13.02 13.46
N ARG A 106 9.40 -11.76 13.22
CA ARG A 106 8.58 -10.59 13.60
C ARG A 106 7.30 -10.49 12.80
N LEU A 107 7.37 -10.65 11.48
CA LEU A 107 6.18 -10.66 10.62
C LEU A 107 5.22 -11.77 11.02
N LYS A 108 5.73 -12.98 11.28
CA LYS A 108 4.92 -14.11 11.74
C LYS A 108 4.20 -13.83 13.06
N TYR A 109 4.80 -13.02 13.94
CA TYR A 109 4.21 -12.64 15.21
C TYR A 109 3.16 -11.52 15.06
N ILE A 110 3.51 -10.43 14.37
CA ILE A 110 2.68 -9.22 14.33
C ILE A 110 1.56 -9.27 13.29
N MET A 111 1.77 -9.94 12.15
CA MET A 111 0.81 -9.96 11.04
C MET A 111 -0.52 -10.65 11.41
N PRO A 112 -0.55 -11.79 12.12
CA PRO A 112 -1.80 -12.38 12.56
C PRO A 112 -2.61 -11.44 13.47
N LEU A 113 -1.93 -10.79 14.44
CA LEU A 113 -2.56 -9.83 15.35
C LEU A 113 -3.13 -8.62 14.60
N PHE A 114 -2.39 -8.11 13.61
CA PHE A 114 -2.87 -7.03 12.76
C PHE A 114 -4.10 -7.45 11.95
N ILE A 115 -4.04 -8.61 11.28
CA ILE A 115 -5.17 -9.12 10.48
C ILE A 115 -6.39 -9.30 11.37
N GLU A 116 -6.24 -9.94 12.53
CA GLU A 116 -7.31 -10.13 13.51
C GLU A 116 -7.91 -8.79 13.99
N SER A 117 -7.07 -7.78 14.25
CA SER A 117 -7.55 -6.46 14.67
C SER A 117 -8.37 -5.76 13.59
N VAL A 118 -7.99 -5.88 12.32
CA VAL A 118 -8.68 -5.26 11.18
C VAL A 118 -9.94 -6.02 10.80
N THR A 119 -9.95 -7.35 10.94
CA THR A 119 -11.13 -8.17 10.64
C THR A 119 -12.15 -8.14 11.78
N SER A 120 -11.72 -8.16 13.05
CA SER A 120 -12.62 -8.13 14.21
C SER A 120 -13.30 -6.77 14.38
N SER A 121 -12.64 -5.67 13.97
CA SER A 121 -13.26 -4.34 13.96
C SER A 121 -14.41 -4.21 12.95
N ARG A 122 -14.50 -5.08 11.93
CA ARG A 122 -15.69 -5.15 11.04
C ARG A 122 -16.91 -5.79 11.70
N LEU A 123 -16.73 -6.59 12.74
CA LEU A 123 -17.83 -7.28 13.43
C LEU A 123 -18.50 -6.43 14.51
N MET A 124 -17.87 -5.32 14.95
CA MET A 124 -18.43 -4.43 15.99
C MET A 124 -19.05 -3.12 15.44
N GLY A 125 -19.03 -2.91 14.12
CA GLY A 125 -19.63 -1.74 13.46
C GLY A 125 -20.96 -2.00 12.75
N ALA A 126 -21.55 -3.18 12.97
CA ALA A 126 -22.83 -3.60 12.39
C ALA A 126 -23.87 -3.82 13.48
N GLU A 127 -24.11 -2.82 14.32
CA GLU A 127 -25.30 -2.67 15.15
C GLU A 127 -25.81 -1.23 15.09
#